data_AF-W1W877-F1
#
_entry.id   AF-W1W877-F1
#
_cell.length_a   1.000
_cell.length_b   1.000
_cell.length_c   1.000
_cell.angle_alpha   90.00
_cell.angle_beta   90.00
_cell.angle_gamma   90.00
#
_symmetry.space_group_name_H-M   'P 1'
#
loop_
_entity.id
_entity.type
_entity.pdbx_description
1 polymer ?
#
loop_
_entity_poly.entity_id
_entity_poly.type
_entity_poly.pdbx_seq_one_letter_code
_entity_poly.pdbx_strand_id
1 'polypeptide(L)'
;MAASYGYDISEPAKDVKEAMQWIYFGYLGAIKEQNGAAMSIGRNSTFLDIYAERDLRNGTYTEEQIQEFVDHFIMKLRMVRFARIHEYNNLFTGDPVWTTESIGGMGTDGRTLVSKMSFR
;
A
#
# COMPACT_ATOMS: atom_id res chain seq x y z
N MET A 1 12.36 -7.44 -10.82
CA MET A 1 12.42 -6.28 -9.90
C MET A 1 12.52 -6.72 -8.44
N ALA A 2 11.53 -7.42 -7.84
CA ALA A 2 11.58 -7.81 -6.42
C ALA A 2 12.85 -8.60 -6.01
N ALA A 3 13.33 -9.50 -6.87
CA ALA A 3 14.56 -10.26 -6.64
C ALA A 3 15.81 -9.38 -6.38
N SER A 4 15.91 -8.18 -6.96
CA SER A 4 17.04 -7.28 -6.69
C SER A 4 16.99 -6.67 -5.28
N TYR A 5 15.84 -6.75 -4.61
CA TYR A 5 15.65 -6.38 -3.21
C TYR A 5 15.71 -7.60 -2.27
N GLY A 6 16.10 -8.78 -2.78
CA GLY A 6 16.22 -10.00 -1.98
C GLY A 6 14.89 -10.74 -1.74
N TYR A 7 13.84 -10.44 -2.51
CA TYR A 7 12.52 -11.05 -2.37
C TYR A 7 12.15 -11.94 -3.55
N ASP A 8 11.67 -13.16 -3.26
CA ASP A 8 11.02 -14.05 -4.22
C ASP A 8 9.50 -13.93 -4.07
N ILE A 9 8.85 -13.39 -5.11
CA ILE A 9 7.41 -13.16 -5.16
C ILE A 9 6.69 -14.16 -6.07
N SER A 10 7.35 -15.28 -6.43
CA SER A 10 6.74 -16.35 -7.21
C SER A 10 5.64 -17.08 -6.44
N GLU A 11 5.71 -17.05 -5.11
CA GLU A 11 4.75 -17.65 -4.20
C GLU A 11 3.85 -16.60 -3.52
N PRO A 12 2.62 -16.98 -3.09
CA PRO A 12 1.76 -16.11 -2.32
C PRO A 12 2.40 -15.64 -1.01
N ALA A 13 2.09 -14.41 -0.59
CA ALA A 13 2.55 -13.84 0.67
C ALA A 13 2.10 -14.68 1.87
N LYS A 14 3.03 -14.96 2.78
CA LYS A 14 2.83 -15.86 3.92
C LYS A 14 2.35 -15.14 5.17
N ASP A 15 2.71 -13.87 5.33
CA ASP A 15 2.41 -13.02 6.50
C ASP A 15 2.05 -11.59 6.07
N VAL A 16 1.65 -10.75 7.03
CA VAL A 16 1.26 -9.36 6.80
C VAL A 16 2.42 -8.53 6.24
N LYS A 17 3.66 -8.84 6.62
CA LYS A 17 4.86 -8.14 6.15
C LYS A 17 5.08 -8.44 4.67
N GLU A 18 5.02 -9.69 4.26
CA GLU A 18 5.07 -10.09 2.85
C GLU A 18 3.87 -9.56 2.06
N ALA A 19 2.65 -9.61 2.61
CA ALA A 19 1.45 -9.14 1.90
C ALA A 19 1.56 -7.65 1.54
N MET A 20 2.00 -6.84 2.49
CA MET A 20 2.23 -5.41 2.30
C MET A 20 3.40 -5.14 1.34
N GLN A 21 4.49 -5.91 1.47
CA GLN A 21 5.64 -5.81 0.58
C GLN A 21 5.29 -6.22 -0.86
N TRP A 22 4.43 -7.21 -1.08
CA TRP A 22 4.07 -7.72 -2.40
C TRP A 22 3.14 -6.73 -3.10
N ILE A 23 2.17 -6.16 -2.37
CA ILE A 23 1.36 -5.05 -2.86
C ILE A 23 2.26 -3.88 -3.25
N TYR A 24 3.22 -3.51 -2.39
CA TYR A 24 4.14 -2.43 -2.72
C TYR A 24 4.99 -2.75 -3.95
N PHE A 25 5.45 -3.99 -4.15
CA PHE A 25 6.19 -4.35 -5.37
C PHE A 25 5.35 -4.29 -6.63
N GLY A 26 4.07 -4.70 -6.57
CA GLY A 26 3.14 -4.52 -7.69
C GLY A 26 3.00 -3.03 -8.07
N TYR A 27 2.79 -2.18 -7.07
CA TYR A 27 2.72 -0.74 -7.26
C TYR A 27 4.04 -0.13 -7.73
N LEU A 28 5.16 -0.57 -7.18
CA LEU A 28 6.50 -0.12 -7.55
C LEU A 28 6.82 -0.45 -9.01
N GLY A 29 6.37 -1.61 -9.50
CA GLY A 29 6.43 -1.96 -10.91
C GLY A 29 5.66 -0.95 -11.77
N ALA A 30 4.40 -0.67 -11.41
CA ALA A 30 3.57 0.28 -12.14
C ALA A 30 4.18 1.68 -12.23
N ILE A 31 4.67 2.25 -11.12
CA ILE A 31 5.27 3.60 -11.10
C ILE A 31 6.70 3.65 -11.66
N LYS A 32 7.33 2.50 -11.92
CA LYS A 32 8.60 2.44 -12.65
C LYS A 32 8.42 2.37 -14.16
N GLU A 33 7.28 1.88 -14.62
CA GLU A 33 6.95 1.79 -16.04
C GLU A 33 6.12 2.96 -16.56
N GLN A 34 5.32 3.57 -15.68
CA GLN A 34 4.36 4.61 -16.05
C GLN A 34 4.53 5.86 -15.16
N ASN A 35 4.24 7.03 -15.74
CA ASN A 35 4.26 8.32 -15.04
C ASN A 35 2.92 9.05 -15.19
N GLY A 36 1.80 8.32 -15.09
CA GLY A 36 0.45 8.89 -15.15
C GLY A 36 0.24 10.01 -14.13
N ALA A 37 -0.74 10.88 -14.39
CA ALA A 37 -1.02 11.98 -13.47
C ALA A 37 -1.43 11.46 -12.10
N ALA A 38 -2.40 10.55 -12.06
CA ALA A 38 -2.84 9.85 -10.86
C ALA A 38 -2.46 8.37 -10.90
N MET A 39 -1.66 7.93 -9.92
CA MET A 39 -1.22 6.54 -9.78
C MET A 39 -1.76 5.97 -8.46
N SER A 40 -3.07 5.73 -8.39
CA SER A 40 -3.73 5.28 -7.16
C SER A 40 -3.25 3.90 -6.70
N ILE A 41 -3.11 3.69 -5.39
CA ILE A 41 -2.72 2.40 -4.80
C ILE A 41 -3.93 1.46 -4.64
N GLY A 42 -5.16 2.00 -4.57
CA GLY A 42 -6.39 1.23 -4.62
C GLY A 42 -7.15 1.20 -3.29
N ARG A 43 -7.54 -0.01 -2.85
CA ARG A 43 -8.31 -0.26 -1.62
C ARG A 43 -7.72 -1.48 -0.92
N ASN A 44 -6.69 -1.24 -0.12
CA ASN A 44 -5.79 -2.27 0.40
C ASN A 44 -5.92 -2.44 1.92
N SER A 45 -6.30 -1.40 2.66
CA SER A 45 -6.37 -1.40 4.14
C SER A 45 -7.11 -2.63 4.71
N THR A 46 -8.39 -2.80 4.38
CA THR A 46 -9.20 -3.94 4.85
C THR A 46 -8.67 -5.30 4.36
N PHE A 47 -8.06 -5.36 3.17
CA PHE A 47 -7.44 -6.59 2.65
C PHE A 47 -6.21 -6.98 3.46
N LEU A 48 -5.33 -6.01 3.75
CA LEU A 48 -4.14 -6.22 4.57
C LEU A 48 -4.50 -6.60 6.02
N ASP A 49 -5.63 -6.10 6.54
CA ASP A 49 -6.10 -6.46 7.89
C ASP A 49 -6.42 -7.96 8.04
N ILE A 50 -6.74 -8.68 6.94
CA ILE A 50 -6.96 -10.13 6.97
C ILE A 50 -5.66 -10.85 7.37
N TYR A 51 -4.51 -10.44 6.83
CA TYR A 51 -3.21 -10.99 7.20
C TYR A 51 -2.80 -10.54 8.61
N ALA A 52 -2.98 -9.25 8.92
CA ALA A 52 -2.64 -8.67 10.21
C ALA A 52 -3.37 -9.37 11.36
N GLU A 53 -4.68 -9.55 11.25
CA GLU A 53 -5.51 -10.15 12.28
C GLU A 53 -5.17 -11.64 12.46
N ARG A 54 -4.84 -12.37 11.39
CA ARG A 54 -4.35 -13.75 11.49
C ARG A 54 -3.02 -13.80 12.24
N ASP A 55 -2.08 -12.94 11.89
CA ASP A 55 -0.73 -12.96 12.45
C ASP A 55 -0.72 -12.49 13.92
N LEU A 56 -1.60 -11.55 14.30
CA LEU A 56 -1.86 -11.16 15.69
C LEU A 56 -2.41 -12.35 16.50
N ARG A 57 -3.40 -13.06 15.98
CA ARG A 57 -3.99 -14.23 16.65
C ARG A 57 -2.99 -15.36 16.86
N ASN A 58 -2.06 -15.52 15.91
CA ASN A 58 -0.99 -16.50 16.00
C ASN A 58 0.18 -16.04 16.89
N GLY A 59 0.17 -14.81 17.38
CA GLY A 59 1.30 -14.22 18.12
C GLY A 59 2.57 -14.07 17.27
N THR A 60 2.44 -14.02 15.94
CA THR A 60 3.57 -13.87 15.01
C THR A 60 4.16 -12.47 15.07
N TYR A 61 3.30 -11.46 15.23
CA TYR A 61 3.67 -10.07 15.40
C TYR A 61 2.87 -9.41 16.53
N THR A 62 3.41 -8.34 17.09
CA THR A 62 2.69 -7.43 17.98
C THR A 62 1.95 -6.35 17.19
N GLU A 63 1.01 -5.66 17.84
CA GLU A 63 0.33 -4.51 17.25
C GLU A 63 1.31 -3.40 16.83
N GLU A 64 2.34 -3.15 17.64
CA GLU A 64 3.39 -2.17 17.36
C GLU A 64 4.21 -2.54 16.11
N GLN A 65 4.56 -3.82 15.94
CA GLN A 65 5.27 -4.29 14.75
C GLN A 65 4.41 -4.15 13.48
N ILE A 66 3.11 -4.41 13.58
CA ILE A 66 2.20 -4.22 12.44
C ILE A 66 2.08 -2.74 12.09
N GLN A 67 1.98 -1.85 13.09
CA GLN A 67 2.00 -0.41 12.83
C GLN A 67 3.31 0.02 12.18
N GLU A 68 4.47 -0.50 12.61
CA GLU A 68 5.76 -0.20 11.98
C GLU A 68 5.76 -0.60 10.49
N PHE A 69 5.17 -1.75 10.14
CA PHE A 69 5.05 -2.16 8.74
C PHE A 69 4.18 -1.18 7.95
N VAL A 70 3.02 -0.77 8.49
CA VAL A 70 2.13 0.24 7.90
C VAL A 70 2.87 1.55 7.69
N ASP A 71 3.57 2.04 8.71
CA ASP A 71 4.31 3.30 8.66
C ASP A 71 5.38 3.25 7.56
N HIS A 72 6.13 2.15 7.44
CA HIS A 72 7.11 1.96 6.38
C HIS A 72 6.49 1.88 4.99
N PHE A 73 5.33 1.22 4.84
CA PHE A 73 4.59 1.18 3.58
C PHE A 73 4.12 2.58 3.15
N ILE A 74 3.45 3.30 4.05
CA ILE A 74 2.99 4.68 3.80
C ILE A 74 4.17 5.62 3.55
N MET A 75 5.27 5.47 4.29
CA MET A 75 6.51 6.23 4.06
C MET A 75 6.98 6.06 2.61
N LYS A 76 6.97 4.85 2.06
CA LYS A 76 7.36 4.61 0.66
C LYS A 76 6.37 5.22 -0.33
N LEU A 77 5.07 5.17 -0.05
CA LEU A 77 4.06 5.83 -0.89
C LEU A 77 4.24 7.37 -0.93
N ARG A 78 4.68 7.98 0.18
CA ARG A 78 4.98 9.42 0.26
C ARG A 78 6.24 9.84 -0.49
N MET A 79 7.11 8.90 -0.84
CA MET A 79 8.39 9.15 -1.52
C MET A 79 8.29 9.09 -3.04
N VAL A 80 7.17 8.64 -3.62
CA VAL A 80 7.01 8.54 -5.07
C VAL A 80 7.08 9.92 -5.69
N ARG A 81 7.87 10.07 -6.76
CA ARG A 81 8.03 11.32 -7.51
C ARG A 81 8.18 11.05 -8.99
N PHE A 82 7.69 12.00 -9.79
CA PHE A 82 7.84 11.98 -11.23
C PHE A 82 8.44 13.32 -11.67
N ALA A 83 9.44 13.28 -12.54
CA ALA A 83 9.94 14.49 -13.17
C ALA A 83 8.85 15.08 -14.09
N ARG A 84 8.53 16.37 -13.91
CA ARG A 84 7.50 17.09 -14.66
C ARG A 84 8.04 18.38 -15.25
N ILE A 85 7.53 18.74 -16.42
CA ILE A 85 7.80 20.04 -17.05
C ILE A 85 7.04 21.16 -16.32
N HIS A 86 7.47 22.41 -16.54
CA HIS A 86 6.91 23.56 -15.84
C HIS A 86 5.40 23.73 -16.10
N GLU A 87 4.95 23.48 -17.33
CA GLU A 87 3.56 23.55 -17.75
C GLU A 87 2.68 22.56 -16.99
N TYR A 88 3.17 21.34 -16.78
CA TYR A 88 2.46 20.34 -15.98
C TYR A 88 2.33 20.80 -14.53
N ASN A 89 3.41 21.31 -13.94
CA ASN A 89 3.40 21.79 -12.55
C ASN A 89 2.51 23.03 -12.35
N ASN A 90 2.32 23.85 -13.39
CA ASN A 90 1.39 24.98 -13.35
C ASN A 90 -0.08 24.53 -13.41
N LEU A 91 -0.37 23.38 -14.05
CA LEU A 91 -1.72 22.78 -14.07
C LEU A 91 -2.00 21.94 -12.81
N PHE A 92 -0.99 21.21 -12.33
CA PHE A 92 -1.07 20.30 -11.20
C PHE A 92 -0.07 20.72 -10.13
N THR A 93 -0.44 21.74 -9.35
CA THR A 93 0.43 22.37 -8.36
C THR A 93 0.65 21.47 -7.13
N GLY A 94 1.82 21.62 -6.48
CA GLY A 94 2.13 20.90 -5.23
C GLY A 94 2.75 19.51 -5.40
N ASP A 95 3.27 19.19 -6.59
CA ASP A 95 3.92 17.90 -6.91
C ASP A 95 3.03 16.66 -6.58
N PRO A 96 1.78 16.64 -7.06
CA PRO A 96 0.84 15.57 -6.72
C PRO A 96 1.12 14.29 -7.51
N VAL A 97 0.95 13.15 -6.83
CA VAL A 97 1.01 11.79 -7.43
C VAL A 97 -0.36 11.10 -7.40
N TRP A 98 -1.24 11.54 -6.50
CA TRP A 98 -2.52 10.88 -6.18
C TRP A 98 -2.37 9.38 -5.96
N THR A 99 -1.43 8.98 -5.09
CA THR A 99 -1.33 7.63 -4.52
C THR A 99 -2.52 7.36 -3.60
N THR A 100 -3.71 7.28 -4.19
CA THR A 100 -4.99 7.28 -3.48
C THR A 100 -5.28 5.90 -2.91
N GLU A 101 -5.54 5.85 -1.60
CA GLU A 101 -6.02 4.67 -0.87
C GLU A 101 -7.48 4.93 -0.45
N SER A 102 -8.36 3.96 -0.72
CA SER A 102 -9.75 3.98 -0.27
C SER A 102 -9.87 3.21 1.04
N ILE A 103 -10.38 3.86 2.10
CA ILE A 103 -10.45 3.27 3.44
C ILE A 103 -11.92 3.09 3.87
N GLY A 104 -12.23 1.98 4.54
CA GLY A 104 -13.54 1.76 5.14
C GLY A 104 -14.62 1.48 4.11
N GLY A 105 -15.80 2.09 4.26
CA GLY A 105 -16.99 1.85 3.42
C GLY A 105 -17.88 0.70 3.93
N MET A 106 -18.89 0.32 3.14
CA MET A 106 -19.83 -0.75 3.47
C MET A 106 -19.83 -1.83 2.38
N GLY A 107 -19.99 -3.08 2.78
CA GLY A 107 -20.22 -4.20 1.88
C GLY A 107 -21.63 -4.17 1.30
N THR A 108 -21.82 -4.85 0.17
CA THR A 108 -23.16 -5.04 -0.43
C THR A 108 -24.09 -5.88 0.46
N ASP A 109 -23.52 -6.60 1.42
CA ASP A 109 -24.21 -7.34 2.47
C ASP A 109 -24.58 -6.49 3.70
N GLY A 110 -24.26 -5.19 3.67
CA GLY A 110 -24.57 -4.23 4.74
C GLY A 110 -23.58 -4.19 5.90
N ARG A 111 -22.54 -5.03 5.92
CA ARG A 111 -21.51 -4.97 6.96
C ARG A 111 -20.50 -3.85 6.68
N THR A 112 -19.89 -3.31 7.72
CA THR A 112 -18.80 -2.33 7.56
C THR A 112 -17.55 -3.00 6.99
N LEU A 113 -16.82 -2.29 6.14
CA LEU A 113 -15.48 -2.64 5.69
C LEU A 113 -14.40 -1.89 6.47
N VAL A 114 -14.79 -1.09 7.47
CA VAL A 114 -13.85 -0.54 8.46
C VAL A 114 -13.22 -1.69 9.26
N SER A 115 -11.91 -1.64 9.40
CA SER A 115 -11.06 -2.68 10.01
C SER A 115 -10.02 -2.03 10.94
N LYS A 116 -9.21 -2.79 11.68
CA LYS A 116 -8.16 -2.16 12.51
C LYS A 116 -7.13 -1.44 11.63
N MET A 117 -6.78 -2.00 10.49
CA MET A 117 -5.94 -1.35 9.47
C MET A 117 -6.54 -0.06 8.90
N SER A 118 -7.82 0.21 9.12
CA SER A 118 -8.41 1.51 8.75
C SER A 118 -8.03 2.64 9.72
N PHE A 119 -7.66 2.28 10.96
CA PHE A 119 -7.20 3.20 12.00
C PHE A 119 -5.68 3.31 12.07
N ARG A 120 -4.97 2.25 11.69
CA ARG A 120 -3.51 2.28 11.49
C ARG A 120 -3.13 3.15 10.31
#